data_AF-A0A9D7UNK4-F1
#
_entry.id   AF-A0A9D7UNK4-F1
#
_cell.length_a   1.000
_cell.length_b   1.000
_cell.length_c   1.000
_cell.angle_alpha   90.00
_cell.angle_beta   90.00
_cell.angle_gamma   90.00
#
_symmetry.space_group_name_H-M   'P 1'
#
loop_
_entity.id
_entity.type
_entity.pdbx_description
1 polymer ?
#
loop_
_entity_poly.entity_id
_entity_poly.type
_entity_poly.pdbx_seq_one_letter_code
_entity_poly.pdbx_strand_id
1 'polypeptide(L)'
;MTSNEQLARTILLLAADLGISNEVAIARALHQPTAVLVADEVVASTYAGQVALTTAAMLMRRSGHQVFVDIPDVDLIGFQVPMAGRTLHEAIQSVADKLIDGDAISVGCPLFAPDIAFIFGNGTAGVGVRAKRIMSVGWSKWSGTLNDWPIQSAWEDCSNPFGVMTAAALAAAELFKVTGRILLPIGNRTAGFGDVFAASKSSSFRLAPEETPLLNELGSFDIVSAGAVSNAFVYAVARIADVTGLGRAFDKDRSDNPNRNRNVLLLPKDMHKPKVDTFVFSNGLTIEPVPRHFEEYDLASLAERVVVGVDDIPTRWMLARGNPAWMGVGATSHFSAMASVHYAHSACAACLHPKDEVVEGDTPTVAFVSFFAGLQVAADFMRDVSGYDLNLASRQNYWTPFHPQNEMPSKVYPVAGCPAGCYASQIKRAA
;
A
#
# COMPACT_ATOMS: atom_id res chain seq x y z
N MET A 1 23.06 10.37 8.94
CA MET A 1 21.93 9.52 8.55
C MET A 1 21.85 9.56 7.04
N THR A 2 21.76 8.40 6.40
CA THR A 2 21.85 8.33 4.92
C THR A 2 20.56 7.79 4.33
N SER A 3 20.25 8.21 3.10
CA SER A 3 19.12 7.66 2.34
C SER A 3 19.19 6.13 2.17
N ASN A 4 20.41 5.55 2.22
CA ASN A 4 20.62 4.11 2.18
C ASN A 4 19.99 3.39 3.38
N GLU A 5 20.13 3.95 4.60
CA GLU A 5 19.52 3.36 5.81
C GLU A 5 17.99 3.37 5.70
N GLN A 6 17.42 4.42 5.10
CA GLN A 6 15.97 4.55 4.93
C GLN A 6 15.42 3.62 3.86
N LEU A 7 16.21 3.35 2.81
CA LEU A 7 15.87 2.45 1.70
C LEU A 7 16.35 1.00 1.94
N ALA A 8 16.88 0.68 3.12
CA ALA A 8 17.55 -0.59 3.39
C ALA A 8 16.73 -1.84 3.03
N ARG A 9 15.41 -1.85 3.28
CA ARG A 9 14.54 -3.00 2.91
C ARG A 9 14.34 -3.16 1.41
N THR A 10 14.35 -2.06 0.66
CA THR A 10 14.26 -2.09 -0.81
C THR A 10 15.61 -2.44 -1.43
N ILE A 11 16.71 -1.97 -0.83
CA ILE A 11 18.07 -2.36 -1.21
C ILE A 11 18.25 -3.87 -1.00
N LEU A 12 17.88 -4.39 0.18
CA LEU A 12 17.93 -5.82 0.50
C LEU A 12 17.10 -6.65 -0.48
N LEU A 13 15.89 -6.19 -0.84
CA LEU A 13 15.04 -6.85 -1.83
C LEU A 13 15.75 -6.99 -3.18
N LEU A 14 16.23 -5.87 -3.73
CA LEU A 14 16.91 -5.86 -5.04
C LEU A 14 18.23 -6.63 -5.01
N ALA A 15 18.97 -6.57 -3.90
CA ALA A 15 20.19 -7.33 -3.70
C ALA A 15 19.92 -8.84 -3.72
N ALA A 16 18.91 -9.30 -3.00
CA ALA A 16 18.55 -10.71 -2.91
C ALA A 16 18.01 -11.25 -4.25
N ASP A 17 17.08 -10.53 -4.86
CA ASP A 17 16.34 -10.98 -6.05
C ASP A 17 17.22 -10.93 -7.31
N LEU A 18 18.01 -9.87 -7.49
CA LEU A 18 18.91 -9.71 -8.65
C LEU A 18 20.32 -10.24 -8.40
N GLY A 19 20.61 -10.65 -7.16
CA GLY A 19 21.91 -11.14 -6.72
C GLY A 19 23.04 -10.10 -6.83
N ILE A 20 22.72 -8.83 -6.57
CA ILE A 20 23.67 -7.72 -6.61
C ILE A 20 24.27 -7.52 -5.22
N SER A 21 25.58 -7.71 -5.07
CA SER A 21 26.28 -7.49 -3.78
C SER A 21 26.62 -6.03 -3.50
N ASN A 22 26.60 -5.17 -4.52
CA ASN A 22 26.93 -3.75 -4.39
C ASN A 22 25.69 -2.93 -4.03
N GLU A 23 25.39 -2.82 -2.74
CA GLU A 23 24.27 -2.03 -2.21
C GLU A 23 24.34 -0.54 -2.60
N VAL A 24 25.55 0.02 -2.74
CA VAL A 24 25.73 1.42 -3.17
C VAL A 24 25.26 1.62 -4.61
N ALA A 25 25.48 0.64 -5.49
CA ALA A 25 24.98 0.67 -6.86
C ALA A 25 23.44 0.60 -6.88
N ILE A 26 22.85 -0.24 -6.01
CA ILE A 26 21.39 -0.34 -5.86
C ILE A 26 20.80 0.98 -5.36
N ALA A 27 21.36 1.54 -4.29
CA ALA A 27 20.91 2.82 -3.74
C ALA A 27 20.98 3.92 -4.80
N ARG A 28 22.08 4.01 -5.57
CA ARG A 28 22.20 4.97 -6.67
C ARG A 28 21.15 4.74 -7.76
N ALA A 29 20.83 3.49 -8.10
CA ALA A 29 19.81 3.18 -9.10
C ALA A 29 18.38 3.49 -8.63
N LEU A 30 18.12 3.50 -7.32
CA LEU A 30 16.83 3.91 -6.76
C LEU A 30 16.58 5.41 -6.92
N HIS A 31 17.62 6.24 -6.84
CA HIS A 31 17.54 7.71 -7.02
C HIS A 31 17.60 8.17 -8.49
N GLN A 32 17.82 7.27 -9.44
CA GLN A 32 17.91 7.63 -10.86
C GLN A 32 16.56 7.87 -11.56
N PRO A 33 15.52 7.04 -11.35
CA PRO A 33 14.25 7.27 -12.02
C PRO A 33 13.65 8.62 -11.67
N THR A 34 13.14 9.27 -12.71
CA THR A 34 12.50 10.58 -12.63
C THR A 34 11.07 10.47 -13.16
N ALA A 35 10.12 10.99 -12.40
CA ALA A 35 8.74 11.11 -12.84
C ALA A 35 8.22 12.54 -12.71
N VAL A 36 7.31 12.91 -13.61
CA VAL A 36 6.47 14.09 -13.47
C VAL A 36 5.01 13.67 -13.39
N LEU A 37 4.30 14.14 -12.37
CA LEU A 37 2.87 13.95 -12.20
C LEU A 37 2.16 15.19 -12.73
N VAL A 38 1.25 15.00 -13.67
CA VAL A 38 0.58 16.09 -14.40
C VAL A 38 -0.92 15.91 -14.29
N ALA A 39 -1.64 17.00 -14.04
CA ALA A 39 -3.09 17.07 -14.01
C ALA A 39 -3.51 18.49 -14.38
N ASP A 40 -4.68 18.65 -15.00
CA ASP A 40 -5.25 19.97 -15.21
C ASP A 40 -5.97 20.48 -13.95
N GLU A 41 -6.44 21.72 -13.99
CA GLU A 41 -7.15 22.36 -12.88
C GLU A 41 -8.43 21.61 -12.52
N VAL A 42 -9.12 21.03 -13.51
CA VAL A 42 -10.36 20.26 -13.31
C VAL A 42 -10.07 19.05 -12.42
N VAL A 43 -9.06 18.25 -12.75
CA VAL A 43 -8.69 17.08 -11.95
C VAL A 43 -8.10 17.49 -10.60
N ALA A 44 -7.17 18.47 -10.56
CA ALA A 44 -6.52 18.91 -9.33
C ALA A 44 -7.53 19.48 -8.31
N SER A 45 -8.63 20.07 -8.78
CA SER A 45 -9.71 20.62 -7.93
C SER A 45 -10.69 19.57 -7.43
N THR A 46 -10.47 18.28 -7.66
CA THR A 46 -11.30 17.20 -7.11
C THR A 46 -10.60 16.50 -5.95
N TYR A 47 -11.39 15.96 -5.01
CA TYR A 47 -10.85 15.14 -3.93
C TYR A 47 -10.06 13.94 -4.48
N ALA A 48 -10.64 13.23 -5.46
CA ALA A 48 -10.00 12.10 -6.12
C ALA A 48 -8.67 12.49 -6.77
N GLY A 49 -8.61 13.57 -7.55
CA GLY A 49 -7.36 14.01 -8.17
C GLY A 49 -6.27 14.30 -7.14
N GLN A 50 -6.61 14.98 -6.05
CA GLN A 50 -5.66 15.26 -4.97
C GLN A 50 -5.16 13.99 -4.27
N VAL A 51 -6.05 13.04 -3.98
CA VAL A 51 -5.65 11.74 -3.42
C VAL A 51 -4.72 11.00 -4.38
N ALA A 52 -5.05 10.94 -5.68
CA ALA A 52 -4.22 10.25 -6.67
C ALA A 52 -2.80 10.80 -6.73
N LEU A 53 -2.68 12.12 -6.87
CA LEU A 53 -1.42 12.83 -7.01
C LEU A 53 -0.57 12.70 -5.74
N THR A 54 -1.17 12.93 -4.57
CA THR A 54 -0.46 12.88 -3.29
C THR A 54 -0.01 11.47 -2.94
N THR A 55 -0.86 10.46 -3.14
CA THR A 55 -0.49 9.05 -2.92
C THR A 55 0.63 8.63 -3.87
N ALA A 56 0.54 8.95 -5.17
CA ALA A 56 1.55 8.56 -6.15
C ALA A 56 2.91 9.20 -5.82
N ALA A 57 2.92 10.50 -5.54
CA ALA A 57 4.15 11.22 -5.18
C ALA A 57 4.81 10.63 -3.94
N MET A 58 4.03 10.33 -2.90
CA MET A 58 4.55 9.71 -1.68
C MET A 58 5.13 8.32 -1.93
N LEU A 59 4.44 7.45 -2.66
CA LEU A 59 4.91 6.09 -2.93
C LEU A 59 6.18 6.08 -3.79
N MET A 60 6.23 6.91 -4.83
CA MET A 60 7.41 7.05 -5.69
C MET A 60 8.61 7.59 -4.90
N ARG A 61 8.41 8.65 -4.11
CA ARG A 61 9.49 9.22 -3.29
C ARG A 61 9.98 8.26 -2.23
N ARG A 62 9.08 7.52 -1.56
CA ARG A 62 9.45 6.48 -0.57
C ARG A 62 10.18 5.30 -1.21
N SER A 63 10.07 5.12 -2.53
CA SER A 63 10.84 4.14 -3.30
C SER A 63 12.22 4.68 -3.73
N GLY A 64 12.56 5.92 -3.34
CA GLY A 64 13.85 6.57 -3.62
C GLY A 64 13.84 7.43 -4.87
N HIS A 65 12.74 7.48 -5.64
CA HIS A 65 12.72 8.17 -6.94
C HIS A 65 12.66 9.70 -6.81
N GLN A 66 13.03 10.38 -7.89
CA GLN A 66 12.84 11.82 -8.06
C GLN A 66 11.44 12.08 -8.60
N VAL A 67 10.70 12.97 -7.95
CA VAL A 67 9.29 13.24 -8.26
C VAL A 67 9.08 14.73 -8.45
N PHE A 68 8.53 15.07 -9.61
CA PHE A 68 8.04 16.40 -9.94
C PHE A 68 6.52 16.40 -9.98
N VAL A 69 5.89 17.46 -9.50
CA VAL A 69 4.43 17.61 -9.52
C VAL A 69 4.08 18.90 -10.25
N ASP A 70 3.67 18.75 -11.51
CA ASP A 70 3.36 19.85 -12.44
C ASP A 70 1.84 19.98 -12.58
N ILE A 71 1.25 20.66 -11.59
CA ILE A 71 -0.20 20.84 -11.46
C ILE A 71 -0.50 22.28 -11.02
N PRO A 72 -1.70 22.83 -11.32
CA PRO A 72 -2.17 24.08 -10.75
C PRO A 72 -2.20 24.03 -9.21
N ASP A 73 -1.90 25.15 -8.55
CA ASP A 73 -2.13 25.25 -7.11
C ASP A 73 -3.61 25.56 -6.85
N VAL A 74 -4.26 24.72 -6.07
CA VAL A 74 -5.69 24.75 -5.79
C VAL A 74 -5.92 24.51 -4.30
N ASP A 75 -7.11 24.83 -3.81
CA ASP A 75 -7.45 24.58 -2.41
C ASP A 75 -7.34 23.09 -2.06
N LEU A 76 -6.78 22.79 -0.89
CA LEU A 76 -6.68 21.43 -0.38
C LEU A 76 -8.07 20.95 0.03
N ILE A 77 -8.51 19.81 -0.52
CA ILE A 77 -9.84 19.25 -0.26
C ILE A 77 -9.73 18.09 0.72
N GLY A 78 -10.48 18.22 1.81
CA GLY A 78 -10.62 17.19 2.83
C GLY A 78 -9.34 16.90 3.60
N PHE A 79 -9.37 15.80 4.35
CA PHE A 79 -8.26 15.38 5.17
C PHE A 79 -7.26 14.53 4.36
N GLN A 80 -6.00 14.98 4.28
CA GLN A 80 -4.98 14.42 3.39
C GLN A 80 -3.74 13.93 4.16
N VAL A 81 -3.92 13.13 5.23
CA VAL A 81 -2.77 12.65 6.04
C VAL A 81 -1.67 11.99 5.22
N PRO A 82 -0.39 12.15 5.62
CA PRO A 82 0.12 12.96 6.73
C PRO A 82 0.41 14.43 6.34
N MET A 83 -0.13 14.91 5.22
CA MET A 83 0.12 16.26 4.71
C MET A 83 -0.65 17.32 5.49
N ALA A 84 -0.13 18.55 5.47
CA ALA A 84 -0.75 19.72 6.08
C ALA A 84 -0.60 20.94 5.16
N GLY A 85 -1.60 21.80 5.09
CA GLY A 85 -1.60 22.98 4.24
C GLY A 85 -3.01 23.45 3.95
N ARG A 86 -3.14 24.61 3.31
CA ARG A 86 -4.41 25.14 2.80
C ARG A 86 -4.56 24.90 1.32
N THR A 87 -3.44 24.85 0.59
CA THR A 87 -3.41 24.53 -0.84
C THR A 87 -2.74 23.17 -1.08
N LEU A 88 -2.94 22.62 -2.28
CA LEU A 88 -2.36 21.36 -2.69
C LEU A 88 -0.82 21.43 -2.75
N HIS A 89 -0.25 22.56 -3.20
CA HIS A 89 1.21 22.74 -3.19
C HIS A 89 1.75 22.80 -1.76
N GLU A 90 1.11 23.55 -0.86
CA GLU A 90 1.50 23.58 0.57
C GLU A 90 1.47 22.17 1.19
N ALA A 91 0.42 21.40 0.90
CA ALA A 91 0.27 20.03 1.37
C ALA A 91 1.42 19.13 0.88
N ILE A 92 1.76 19.17 -0.40
CA ILE A 92 2.89 18.40 -0.97
C ILE A 92 4.21 18.85 -0.33
N GLN A 93 4.45 20.16 -0.24
CA GLN A 93 5.65 20.73 0.36
C GLN A 93 5.80 20.35 1.84
N SER A 94 4.69 20.18 2.57
CA SER A 94 4.71 19.79 3.98
C SER A 94 5.37 18.44 4.24
N VAL A 95 5.49 17.57 3.22
CA VAL A 95 6.14 16.26 3.30
C VAL A 95 7.31 16.08 2.32
N ALA A 96 7.51 17.00 1.38
CA ALA A 96 8.38 16.85 0.21
C ALA A 96 9.82 16.40 0.53
N ASP A 97 10.43 16.97 1.56
CA ASP A 97 11.81 16.70 2.03
C ASP A 97 11.86 15.74 3.22
N LYS A 98 10.70 15.23 3.67
CA LYS A 98 10.57 14.45 4.92
C LYS A 98 10.46 12.96 4.68
N LEU A 99 10.26 12.50 3.45
CA LEU A 99 10.01 11.08 3.18
C LEU A 99 11.31 10.26 3.20
N ILE A 100 12.25 10.61 2.34
CA ILE A 100 13.59 10.02 2.23
C ILE A 100 14.58 11.18 2.07
N ASP A 101 15.76 11.09 2.68
CA ASP A 101 16.78 12.13 2.62
C ASP A 101 17.43 12.19 1.22
N GLY A 102 17.97 13.36 0.84
CA GLY A 102 18.51 13.61 -0.49
C GLY A 102 17.54 14.44 -1.33
N ASP A 103 16.98 13.85 -2.38
CA ASP A 103 16.05 14.56 -3.27
C ASP A 103 14.70 14.83 -2.59
N ALA A 104 14.00 15.89 -3.01
CA ALA A 104 12.67 16.25 -2.51
C ALA A 104 11.62 16.08 -3.61
N ILE A 105 10.35 15.97 -3.22
CA ILE A 105 9.25 16.19 -4.17
C ILE A 105 9.31 17.66 -4.60
N SER A 106 9.49 17.90 -5.90
CA SER A 106 9.59 19.26 -6.45
C SER A 106 8.25 19.66 -7.10
N VAL A 107 7.76 20.85 -6.78
CA VAL A 107 6.59 21.43 -7.46
C VAL A 107 7.05 22.09 -8.77
N GLY A 108 6.31 21.83 -9.84
CA GLY A 108 6.59 22.32 -11.20
C GLY A 108 7.20 21.26 -12.13
N CYS A 109 7.47 21.69 -13.36
CA CYS A 109 8.00 20.84 -14.43
C CYS A 109 9.54 20.76 -14.41
N PRO A 110 10.16 19.57 -14.60
CA PRO A 110 11.60 19.47 -14.73
C PRO A 110 12.12 20.12 -16.02
N LEU A 111 13.34 20.66 -15.99
CA LEU A 111 14.01 21.24 -17.17
C LEU A 111 14.52 20.19 -18.17
N PHE A 112 14.46 18.91 -17.80
CA PHE A 112 14.89 17.77 -18.61
C PHE A 112 13.71 16.83 -18.83
N ALA A 113 13.80 15.95 -19.84
CA ALA A 113 12.78 14.93 -20.07
C ALA A 113 12.86 13.83 -19.00
N PRO A 114 11.87 13.68 -18.10
CA PRO A 114 11.85 12.60 -17.11
C PRO A 114 11.66 11.24 -17.79
N ASP A 115 11.90 10.17 -17.03
CA ASP A 115 11.71 8.80 -17.52
C ASP A 115 10.24 8.52 -17.83
N ILE A 116 9.33 8.95 -16.96
CA ILE A 116 7.89 8.79 -17.16
C ILE A 116 7.14 10.07 -16.78
N ALA A 117 6.23 10.52 -17.64
CA ALA A 117 5.16 11.44 -17.26
C ALA A 117 3.86 10.66 -17.02
N PHE A 118 3.23 10.90 -15.88
CA PHE A 118 1.93 10.35 -15.54
C PHE A 118 0.86 11.45 -15.62
N ILE A 119 -0.07 11.31 -16.57
CA ILE A 119 -1.16 12.25 -16.80
C ILE A 119 -2.39 11.73 -16.07
N PHE A 120 -2.75 12.36 -14.96
CA PHE A 120 -3.87 11.97 -14.11
C PHE A 120 -5.19 12.54 -14.63
N GLY A 121 -6.17 11.66 -14.77
CA GLY A 121 -7.51 12.01 -15.22
C GLY A 121 -7.54 12.49 -16.67
N ASN A 122 -7.89 13.75 -16.88
CA ASN A 122 -8.09 14.32 -18.20
C ASN A 122 -6.79 14.34 -19.01
N GLY A 123 -6.80 13.60 -20.13
CA GLY A 123 -5.64 13.50 -21.00
C GLY A 123 -5.16 14.81 -21.60
N THR A 124 -6.01 15.85 -21.72
CA THR A 124 -5.58 17.13 -22.30
C THR A 124 -4.49 17.82 -21.48
N ALA A 125 -4.36 17.49 -20.18
CA ALA A 125 -3.25 17.94 -19.35
C ALA A 125 -1.87 17.48 -19.86
N GLY A 126 -1.82 16.41 -20.65
CA GLY A 126 -0.59 15.88 -21.24
C GLY A 126 -0.11 16.61 -22.50
N VAL A 127 -0.87 17.56 -23.04
CA VAL A 127 -0.47 18.27 -24.27
C VAL A 127 0.77 19.11 -24.03
N GLY A 128 1.85 18.80 -24.76
CA GLY A 128 3.14 19.51 -24.65
C GLY A 128 4.10 18.95 -23.60
N VAL A 129 3.66 17.99 -22.79
CA VAL A 129 4.54 17.28 -21.83
C VAL A 129 5.61 16.49 -22.59
N ARG A 130 6.86 16.60 -22.15
CA ARG A 130 7.99 15.87 -22.72
C ARG A 130 8.51 14.88 -21.69
N ALA A 131 8.56 13.60 -22.03
CA ALA A 131 9.16 12.54 -21.22
C ALA A 131 9.60 11.39 -22.14
N LYS A 132 10.46 10.48 -21.66
CA LYS A 132 10.83 9.27 -22.41
C LYS A 132 9.61 8.37 -22.65
N ARG A 133 8.65 8.41 -21.72
CA ARG A 133 7.35 7.75 -21.82
C ARG A 133 6.26 8.60 -21.17
N ILE A 134 5.05 8.53 -21.72
CA ILE A 134 3.87 9.21 -21.16
C ILE A 134 2.78 8.15 -20.95
N MET A 135 2.15 8.17 -19.78
CA MET A 135 1.08 7.26 -19.42
C MET A 135 -0.13 8.03 -18.89
N SER A 136 -1.33 7.63 -19.28
CA SER A 136 -2.58 8.14 -18.71
C SER A 136 -2.97 7.31 -17.50
N VAL A 137 -3.32 7.97 -16.40
CA VAL A 137 -3.74 7.39 -15.13
C VAL A 137 -5.21 7.70 -14.90
N GLY A 138 -6.02 6.67 -14.69
CA GLY A 138 -7.46 6.81 -14.47
C GLY A 138 -7.97 5.86 -13.39
N TRP A 139 -9.20 6.08 -12.94
CA TRP A 139 -9.80 5.37 -11.82
C TRP A 139 -11.32 5.36 -11.88
N SER A 140 -11.90 4.45 -11.10
CA SER A 140 -13.31 4.42 -10.70
C SER A 140 -13.37 4.40 -9.18
N LYS A 141 -14.50 4.05 -8.57
CA LYS A 141 -14.58 3.95 -7.10
C LYS A 141 -13.67 2.86 -6.56
N TRP A 142 -13.55 1.73 -7.25
CA TRP A 142 -12.87 0.53 -6.73
C TRP A 142 -11.78 -0.02 -7.63
N SER A 143 -11.47 0.63 -8.75
CA SER A 143 -10.37 0.22 -9.62
C SER A 143 -9.51 1.38 -10.09
N GLY A 144 -8.24 1.08 -10.35
CA GLY A 144 -7.27 1.98 -10.96
C GLY A 144 -6.77 1.43 -12.28
N THR A 145 -6.38 2.32 -13.20
CA THR A 145 -5.93 1.98 -14.55
C THR A 145 -4.74 2.84 -14.98
N LEU A 146 -3.87 2.23 -15.77
CA LEU A 146 -2.78 2.87 -16.51
C LEU A 146 -2.89 2.48 -17.98
N ASN A 147 -2.69 3.44 -18.88
CA ASN A 147 -2.59 3.18 -20.32
C ASN A 147 -1.45 3.99 -20.93
N ASP A 148 -0.80 3.43 -21.96
CA ASP A 148 0.13 4.20 -22.78
C ASP A 148 -0.58 5.36 -23.48
N TRP A 149 -0.01 6.56 -23.36
CA TRP A 149 -0.50 7.74 -24.08
C TRP A 149 -0.38 7.52 -25.61
N PRO A 150 -1.36 7.93 -26.43
CA PRO A 150 -2.47 8.83 -26.14
C PRO A 150 -3.79 8.16 -25.70
N ILE A 151 -3.79 6.87 -25.36
CA ILE A 151 -5.00 6.21 -24.88
C ILE A 151 -5.35 6.78 -23.51
N GLN A 152 -6.50 7.45 -23.42
CA GLN A 152 -6.97 8.04 -22.19
C GLN A 152 -7.56 6.96 -21.28
N SER A 153 -7.12 6.95 -20.03
CA SER A 153 -7.73 6.18 -18.96
C SER A 153 -8.99 6.90 -18.48
N ALA A 154 -10.09 6.17 -18.35
CA ALA A 154 -11.32 6.72 -17.79
C ALA A 154 -11.09 7.13 -16.33
N TRP A 155 -11.70 8.24 -15.93
CA TRP A 155 -11.66 8.72 -14.56
C TRP A 155 -13.02 9.27 -14.15
N GLU A 156 -13.30 9.21 -12.85
CA GLU A 156 -14.54 9.69 -12.25
C GLU A 156 -14.22 10.68 -11.12
N ASP A 157 -14.97 11.78 -11.04
CA ASP A 157 -14.97 12.61 -9.84
C ASP A 157 -15.79 11.90 -8.76
N CYS A 158 -15.10 11.23 -7.84
CA CYS A 158 -15.72 10.44 -6.79
C CYS A 158 -15.07 10.71 -5.42
N SER A 159 -15.86 10.56 -4.36
CA SER A 159 -15.39 10.67 -2.97
C SER A 159 -14.74 9.38 -2.47
N ASN A 160 -14.78 8.30 -3.25
CA ASN A 160 -14.20 7.01 -2.88
C ASN A 160 -12.69 7.03 -3.15
N PRO A 161 -11.83 6.91 -2.12
CA PRO A 161 -10.40 7.03 -2.32
C PRO A 161 -9.75 5.72 -2.82
N PHE A 162 -10.44 4.58 -2.79
CA PHE A 162 -9.83 3.25 -2.97
C PHE A 162 -9.33 3.00 -4.41
N GLY A 163 -10.18 3.21 -5.42
CA GLY A 163 -9.79 3.09 -6.82
C GLY A 163 -8.74 4.14 -7.22
N VAL A 164 -8.83 5.32 -6.63
CA VAL A 164 -7.86 6.41 -6.81
C VAL A 164 -6.47 6.03 -6.29
N MET A 165 -6.39 5.55 -5.05
CA MET A 165 -5.15 5.06 -4.44
C MET A 165 -4.58 3.84 -5.19
N THR A 166 -5.45 3.02 -5.78
CA THR A 166 -5.03 1.92 -6.67
C THR A 166 -4.29 2.45 -7.88
N ALA A 167 -4.85 3.45 -8.57
CA ALA A 167 -4.23 4.06 -9.75
C ALA A 167 -2.87 4.68 -9.41
N ALA A 168 -2.78 5.36 -8.26
CA ALA A 168 -1.53 5.92 -7.74
C ALA A 168 -0.46 4.85 -7.47
N ALA A 169 -0.86 3.73 -6.86
CA ALA A 169 0.05 2.61 -6.58
C ALA A 169 0.52 1.91 -7.85
N LEU A 170 -0.34 1.79 -8.87
CA LEU A 170 0.05 1.31 -10.21
C LEU A 170 1.11 2.22 -10.83
N ALA A 171 0.93 3.54 -10.78
CA ALA A 171 1.89 4.50 -11.32
C ALA A 171 3.26 4.37 -10.63
N ALA A 172 3.26 4.24 -9.29
CA ALA A 172 4.49 4.04 -8.52
C ALA A 172 5.20 2.71 -8.89
N ALA A 173 4.44 1.62 -9.06
CA ALA A 173 4.98 0.33 -9.49
C ALA A 173 5.61 0.42 -10.89
N GLU A 174 4.98 1.12 -11.82
CA GLU A 174 5.48 1.27 -13.19
C GLU A 174 6.77 2.11 -13.26
N LEU A 175 6.88 3.16 -12.43
CA LEU A 175 8.13 3.91 -12.30
C LEU A 175 9.25 3.04 -11.72
N PHE A 176 8.95 2.23 -10.71
CA PHE A 176 9.95 1.37 -10.08
C PHE A 176 10.57 0.35 -11.04
N LYS A 177 9.83 -0.08 -12.07
CA LYS A 177 10.40 -0.92 -13.14
C LYS A 177 11.57 -0.26 -13.87
N VAL A 178 11.64 1.07 -13.90
CA VAL A 178 12.82 1.80 -14.42
C VAL A 178 14.07 1.46 -13.59
N THR A 179 13.99 1.46 -12.25
CA THR A 179 15.10 1.01 -11.39
C THR A 179 15.47 -0.43 -11.69
N GLY A 180 14.48 -1.33 -11.80
CA GLY A 180 14.72 -2.72 -12.17
C GLY A 180 15.52 -2.84 -13.47
N ARG A 181 15.11 -2.13 -14.52
CA ARG A 181 15.82 -2.09 -15.82
C ARG A 181 17.23 -1.51 -15.74
N ILE A 182 17.48 -0.53 -14.87
CA ILE A 182 18.83 0.02 -14.62
C ILE A 182 19.73 -1.04 -13.97
N LEU A 183 19.17 -1.88 -13.10
CA LEU A 183 19.92 -2.88 -12.33
C LEU A 183 20.11 -4.21 -13.06
N LEU A 184 19.23 -4.57 -13.99
CA LEU A 184 19.32 -5.82 -14.77
C LEU A 184 20.72 -6.07 -15.38
N PRO A 185 21.42 -5.10 -16.00
CA PRO A 185 22.74 -5.33 -16.59
C PRO A 185 23.84 -5.69 -15.60
N ILE A 186 23.66 -5.41 -14.30
CA ILE A 186 24.66 -5.66 -13.26
C ILE A 186 24.24 -6.78 -12.28
N GLY A 187 23.04 -7.34 -12.44
CA GLY A 187 22.55 -8.48 -11.67
C GLY A 187 23.12 -9.80 -12.16
N ASN A 188 23.32 -10.75 -11.24
CA ASN A 188 23.73 -12.13 -11.58
C ASN A 188 22.56 -13.13 -11.51
N ARG A 189 21.37 -12.71 -11.04
CA ARG A 189 20.12 -13.47 -11.04
C ARG A 189 19.04 -12.72 -11.81
N THR A 190 19.17 -12.66 -13.13
CA THR A 190 18.32 -11.83 -13.99
C THR A 190 17.30 -12.64 -14.79
N ALA A 191 17.37 -13.98 -14.74
CA ALA A 191 16.44 -14.86 -15.42
C ALA A 191 14.99 -14.57 -14.99
N GLY A 192 14.10 -14.29 -15.95
CA GLY A 192 12.70 -13.93 -15.70
C GLY A 192 12.45 -12.47 -15.30
N PHE A 193 13.44 -11.76 -14.75
CA PHE A 193 13.25 -10.37 -14.31
C PHE A 193 13.12 -9.36 -15.47
N GLY A 194 13.55 -9.72 -16.68
CA GLY A 194 13.28 -8.93 -17.88
C GLY A 194 11.79 -8.70 -18.11
N ASP A 195 10.98 -9.75 -17.93
CA ASP A 195 9.52 -9.67 -18.08
C ASP A 195 8.87 -9.00 -16.86
N VAL A 196 9.38 -9.27 -15.65
CA VAL A 196 8.90 -8.62 -14.41
C VAL A 196 9.03 -7.09 -14.50
N PHE A 197 10.17 -6.59 -15.00
CA PHE A 197 10.42 -5.15 -15.16
C PHE A 197 10.08 -4.60 -16.54
N ALA A 198 9.41 -5.38 -17.39
CA ALA A 198 8.94 -4.90 -18.69
C ALA A 198 7.89 -3.80 -18.50
N ALA A 199 7.99 -2.77 -19.35
CA ALA A 199 7.05 -1.67 -19.38
C ALA A 199 5.63 -2.17 -19.72
N SER A 200 4.63 -1.81 -18.91
CA SER A 200 3.24 -2.25 -19.14
C SER A 200 2.51 -1.31 -20.10
N LYS A 201 2.06 -1.79 -21.27
CA LYS A 201 1.25 -0.97 -22.20
C LYS A 201 -0.08 -0.51 -21.60
N SER A 202 -0.67 -1.37 -20.79
CA SER A 202 -1.86 -1.11 -20.01
C SER A 202 -1.77 -1.93 -18.74
N SER A 203 -2.36 -1.43 -17.66
CA SER A 203 -2.48 -2.14 -16.40
C SER A 203 -3.79 -1.71 -15.74
N SER A 204 -4.45 -2.64 -15.07
CA SER A 204 -5.65 -2.34 -14.30
C SER A 204 -5.70 -3.25 -13.09
N PHE A 205 -6.22 -2.73 -11.98
CA PHE A 205 -6.47 -3.53 -10.80
C PHE A 205 -7.77 -3.09 -10.15
N ARG A 206 -8.57 -4.05 -9.73
CA ARG A 206 -9.88 -3.84 -9.12
C ARG A 206 -9.86 -4.42 -7.71
N LEU A 207 -9.98 -3.55 -6.70
CA LEU A 207 -10.00 -3.92 -5.29
C LEU A 207 -11.32 -4.60 -4.89
N ALA A 208 -12.43 -4.12 -5.46
CA ALA A 208 -13.78 -4.59 -5.16
C ALA A 208 -14.72 -4.36 -6.36
N PRO A 209 -15.90 -5.01 -6.39
CA PRO A 209 -16.96 -4.68 -7.35
C PRO A 209 -17.39 -3.21 -7.26
N GLU A 210 -17.83 -2.61 -8.37
CA GLU A 210 -18.13 -1.18 -8.46
C GLU A 210 -19.33 -0.76 -7.58
N GLU A 211 -20.24 -1.69 -7.37
CA GLU A 211 -21.43 -1.61 -6.53
C GLU A 211 -21.14 -1.71 -5.03
N THR A 212 -19.89 -2.00 -4.63
CA THR A 212 -19.52 -2.10 -3.21
C THR A 212 -19.79 -0.76 -2.52
N PRO A 213 -20.64 -0.73 -1.48
CA PRO A 213 -20.92 0.50 -0.76
C PRO A 213 -19.67 1.03 -0.04
N LEU A 214 -19.49 2.34 -0.07
CA LEU A 214 -18.51 3.02 0.79
C LEU A 214 -19.25 3.54 2.03
N LEU A 215 -18.88 3.04 3.19
CA LEU A 215 -19.37 3.53 4.47
C LEU A 215 -18.31 4.40 5.13
N ASN A 216 -18.75 5.44 5.83
CA ASN A 216 -17.90 6.30 6.64
C ASN A 216 -17.89 5.90 8.13
N GLU A 217 -18.87 5.11 8.60
CA GLU A 217 -18.91 4.56 9.96
C GLU A 217 -18.24 3.18 10.00
N LEU A 218 -17.01 3.11 10.53
CA LEU A 218 -16.20 1.90 10.55
C LEU A 218 -16.50 0.97 11.75
N GLY A 219 -17.23 1.47 12.75
CA GLY A 219 -17.46 0.79 14.02
C GLY A 219 -16.17 0.63 14.83
N SER A 220 -16.11 -0.45 15.62
CA SER A 220 -14.94 -0.80 16.43
C SER A 220 -14.11 -1.91 15.78
N PHE A 221 -12.79 -1.79 15.84
CA PHE A 221 -11.87 -2.77 15.27
C PHE A 221 -10.49 -2.74 15.96
N ASP A 222 -9.74 -3.82 15.83
CA ASP A 222 -8.36 -3.90 16.29
C ASP A 222 -7.39 -4.00 15.11
N ILE A 223 -6.21 -3.40 15.26
CA ILE A 223 -5.09 -3.49 14.33
C ILE A 223 -3.92 -4.15 15.06
N VAL A 224 -3.43 -5.27 14.56
CA VAL A 224 -2.29 -5.97 15.14
C VAL A 224 -1.07 -5.79 14.24
N SER A 225 -0.03 -5.19 14.81
CA SER A 225 1.11 -4.49 14.19
C SER A 225 0.78 -3.13 13.58
N ALA A 226 1.72 -2.20 13.74
CA ALA A 226 1.81 -0.89 13.11
C ALA A 226 2.89 -0.88 11.99
N GLY A 227 3.16 -2.06 11.40
CA GLY A 227 3.99 -2.23 10.22
C GLY A 227 3.37 -1.62 8.95
N ALA A 228 4.04 -1.85 7.82
CA ALA A 228 3.76 -1.17 6.55
C ALA A 228 2.34 -1.42 6.01
N VAL A 229 1.86 -2.66 6.10
CA VAL A 229 0.51 -3.07 5.67
C VAL A 229 -0.54 -2.32 6.48
N SER A 230 -0.44 -2.36 7.82
CA SER A 230 -1.35 -1.64 8.71
C SER A 230 -1.27 -0.11 8.51
N ASN A 231 -0.08 0.41 8.22
CA ASN A 231 0.11 1.82 7.90
C ASN A 231 -0.67 2.22 6.63
N ALA A 232 -0.63 1.39 5.60
CA ALA A 232 -1.40 1.59 4.38
C ALA A 232 -2.91 1.41 4.58
N PHE A 233 -3.33 0.45 5.41
CA PHE A 233 -4.73 0.32 5.83
C PHE A 233 -5.25 1.60 6.48
N VAL A 234 -4.55 2.10 7.52
CA VAL A 234 -4.95 3.32 8.24
C VAL A 234 -4.95 4.53 7.31
N TYR A 235 -3.93 4.66 6.46
CA TYR A 235 -3.89 5.71 5.43
C TYR A 235 -5.11 5.66 4.52
N ALA A 236 -5.50 4.47 4.06
CA ALA A 236 -6.63 4.32 3.16
C ALA A 236 -7.96 4.69 3.82
N VAL A 237 -8.23 4.19 5.02
CA VAL A 237 -9.51 4.46 5.71
C VAL A 237 -9.58 5.89 6.24
N ALA A 238 -8.46 6.51 6.62
CA ALA A 238 -8.41 7.90 7.05
C ALA A 238 -8.73 8.90 5.93
N ARG A 239 -8.71 8.46 4.67
CA ARG A 239 -9.10 9.22 3.46
C ARG A 239 -10.59 9.07 3.12
N ILE A 240 -11.36 8.33 3.90
CA ILE A 240 -12.81 8.30 3.70
C ILE A 240 -13.39 9.63 4.22
N ALA A 241 -14.20 10.30 3.40
CA ALA A 241 -14.85 11.55 3.79
C ALA A 241 -15.75 11.33 5.01
N ASP A 242 -15.64 12.22 6.00
CA ASP A 242 -16.39 12.16 7.27
C ASP A 242 -16.26 10.81 8.00
N VAL A 243 -15.12 10.13 7.86
CA VAL A 243 -14.88 8.84 8.50
C VAL A 243 -14.99 8.94 10.01
N THR A 244 -15.70 7.97 10.61
CA THR A 244 -15.81 7.77 12.04
C THR A 244 -15.51 6.32 12.40
N GLY A 245 -14.93 6.09 13.57
CA GLY A 245 -14.64 4.75 14.05
C GLY A 245 -13.75 4.76 15.27
N LEU A 246 -13.71 3.62 15.97
CA LEU A 246 -12.88 3.41 17.15
C LEU A 246 -11.97 2.19 16.95
N GLY A 247 -10.71 2.46 16.61
CA GLY A 247 -9.67 1.45 16.49
C GLY A 247 -8.83 1.33 17.76
N ARG A 248 -8.21 0.18 17.98
CA ARG A 248 -6.99 0.06 18.82
C ARG A 248 -5.86 -0.51 17.97
N ALA A 249 -4.63 -0.04 18.18
CA ALA A 249 -3.46 -0.54 17.44
C ALA A 249 -2.41 -1.09 18.39
N PHE A 250 -2.00 -2.34 18.16
CA PHE A 250 -1.05 -3.06 19.01
C PHE A 250 0.28 -3.25 18.28
N ASP A 251 1.35 -2.61 18.77
CA ASP A 251 2.72 -2.85 18.30
C ASP A 251 3.71 -2.36 19.36
N LYS A 252 4.62 -3.24 19.78
CA LYS A 252 5.65 -2.92 20.77
C LYS A 252 6.86 -2.17 20.20
N ASP A 253 7.04 -2.19 18.88
CA ASP A 253 8.23 -1.65 18.27
C ASP A 253 8.20 -0.13 18.24
N ARG A 254 9.39 0.44 18.09
CA ARG A 254 9.59 1.86 17.80
C ARG A 254 9.87 2.06 16.32
N SER A 255 9.45 3.21 15.81
CA SER A 255 9.73 3.64 14.46
C SER A 255 11.22 3.86 14.26
N ASP A 256 11.76 3.33 13.17
CA ASP A 256 13.16 3.48 12.78
C ASP A 256 13.30 3.84 11.30
N ASN A 257 14.51 4.25 10.90
CA ASN A 257 14.81 4.70 9.54
C ASN A 257 14.40 3.71 8.45
N PRO A 258 14.69 2.41 8.56
CA PRO A 258 14.29 1.47 7.53
C PRO A 258 12.77 1.41 7.33
N ASN A 259 11.93 1.90 8.26
CA ASN A 259 10.49 1.94 8.09
C ASN A 259 10.02 3.08 7.17
N ARG A 260 10.84 4.12 6.97
CA ARG A 260 10.47 5.31 6.16
C ARG A 260 10.24 4.99 4.68
N ASN A 261 10.81 3.91 4.12
CA ASN A 261 10.52 3.55 2.73
C ASN A 261 9.12 2.96 2.49
N ARG A 262 8.35 2.60 3.53
CA ARG A 262 7.10 1.83 3.34
C ARG A 262 5.96 2.19 4.28
N ASN A 263 6.23 2.76 5.45
CA ASN A 263 5.18 3.22 6.36
C ASN A 263 4.70 4.59 5.88
N VAL A 264 3.59 4.61 5.14
CA VAL A 264 3.11 5.80 4.42
C VAL A 264 2.78 6.99 5.32
N LEU A 265 2.39 6.78 6.57
CA LEU A 265 2.11 7.85 7.56
C LEU A 265 3.36 8.30 8.32
N LEU A 266 4.46 7.55 8.27
CA LEU A 266 5.65 7.80 9.09
C LEU A 266 6.46 8.99 8.58
N LEU A 267 6.69 9.98 9.46
CA LEU A 267 7.52 11.16 9.19
C LEU A 267 8.74 11.22 10.13
N PRO A 268 9.76 12.06 9.83
CA PRO A 268 10.97 12.17 10.64
C PRO A 268 10.70 12.57 12.10
N LYS A 269 9.64 13.37 12.33
CA LYS A 269 9.21 13.76 13.68
C LYS A 269 8.78 12.57 14.57
N ASP A 270 8.57 11.40 13.98
CA ASP A 270 8.07 10.20 14.66
C ASP A 270 9.16 9.14 14.85
N MET A 271 10.41 9.44 14.46
CA MET A 271 11.54 8.55 14.70
C MET A 271 11.71 8.27 16.18
N HIS A 272 11.99 7.00 16.48
CA HIS A 272 12.12 6.45 17.83
C HIS A 272 10.84 6.50 18.67
N LYS A 273 9.70 7.04 18.20
CA LYS A 273 8.44 6.90 18.92
C LYS A 273 7.87 5.48 18.75
N PRO A 274 7.01 4.99 19.67
CA PRO A 274 6.21 3.80 19.40
C PRO A 274 5.54 3.87 18.02
N LYS A 275 5.58 2.79 17.23
CA LYS A 275 5.03 2.79 15.86
C LYS A 275 3.53 3.11 15.84
N VAL A 276 2.80 2.65 16.85
CA VAL A 276 1.36 2.90 17.02
C VAL A 276 1.00 4.38 17.09
N ASP A 277 1.93 5.25 17.52
CA ASP A 277 1.69 6.69 17.60
C ASP A 277 1.55 7.34 16.21
N THR A 278 1.99 6.66 15.14
CA THR A 278 1.79 7.13 13.75
C THR A 278 0.33 7.10 13.29
N PHE A 279 -0.54 6.43 14.06
CA PHE A 279 -1.98 6.36 13.80
C PHE A 279 -2.78 7.41 14.56
N VAL A 280 -2.11 8.27 15.34
CA VAL A 280 -2.76 9.32 16.11
C VAL A 280 -2.80 10.60 15.29
N PHE A 281 -3.98 10.92 14.76
CA PHE A 281 -4.25 12.16 14.06
C PHE A 281 -5.69 12.62 14.33
N SER A 282 -5.96 13.91 14.09
CA SER A 282 -7.26 14.51 14.39
C SER A 282 -8.19 14.45 13.18
N ASN A 283 -8.98 13.39 13.08
CA ASN A 283 -10.20 13.32 12.26
C ASN A 283 -11.29 12.56 13.04
N GLY A 284 -12.40 12.15 12.41
CA GLY A 284 -13.44 11.36 13.09
C GLY A 284 -13.04 9.91 13.40
N LEU A 285 -11.92 9.41 12.87
CA LEU A 285 -11.37 8.10 13.17
C LEU A 285 -10.42 8.20 14.38
N THR A 286 -10.79 7.57 15.49
CA THR A 286 -9.94 7.49 16.68
C THR A 286 -9.26 6.14 16.72
N ILE A 287 -7.93 6.10 16.79
CA ILE A 287 -7.15 4.87 16.99
C ILE A 287 -6.36 5.00 18.29
N GLU A 288 -6.70 4.18 19.28
CA GLU A 288 -5.99 4.10 20.56
C GLU A 288 -4.63 3.38 20.36
N PRO A 289 -3.50 4.03 20.69
CA PRO A 289 -2.19 3.38 20.60
C PRO A 289 -1.94 2.47 21.80
N VAL A 290 -1.63 1.19 21.54
CA VAL A 290 -1.27 0.20 22.55
C VAL A 290 0.17 -0.28 22.29
N PRO A 291 1.19 0.35 22.91
CA PRO A 291 2.60 0.09 22.61
C PRO A 291 3.12 -1.18 23.30
N ARG A 292 2.47 -2.33 23.05
CA ARG A 292 2.78 -3.62 23.66
C ARG A 292 2.65 -4.76 22.65
N HIS A 293 3.21 -5.90 23.00
CA HIS A 293 2.96 -7.14 22.31
C HIS A 293 1.48 -7.51 22.44
N PHE A 294 0.88 -7.96 21.33
CA PHE A 294 -0.49 -8.46 21.40
C PHE A 294 -0.58 -9.74 22.23
N GLU A 295 0.49 -10.54 22.26
CA GLU A 295 0.60 -11.76 23.07
C GLU A 295 0.42 -11.53 24.58
N GLU A 296 0.58 -10.28 25.04
CA GLU A 296 0.37 -9.89 26.43
C GLU A 296 -1.10 -9.53 26.74
N TYR A 297 -1.98 -9.58 25.73
CA TYR A 297 -3.37 -9.13 25.81
C TYR A 297 -4.36 -10.30 25.86
N ASP A 298 -5.53 -10.06 26.46
CA ASP A 298 -6.57 -11.08 26.56
C ASP A 298 -7.33 -11.21 25.24
N LEU A 299 -7.30 -12.40 24.65
CA LEU A 299 -8.04 -12.73 23.42
C LEU A 299 -9.56 -12.51 23.56
N ALA A 300 -10.11 -12.63 24.77
CA ALA A 300 -11.54 -12.39 25.02
C ALA A 300 -11.94 -10.92 24.84
N SER A 301 -10.97 -10.01 24.81
CA SER A 301 -11.18 -8.57 24.64
C SER A 301 -10.93 -8.09 23.21
N LEU A 302 -10.63 -8.99 22.28
CA LEU A 302 -10.43 -8.68 20.87
C LEU A 302 -11.74 -8.17 20.23
N ALA A 303 -11.64 -7.15 19.39
CA ALA A 303 -12.77 -6.63 18.63
C ALA A 303 -13.31 -7.67 17.65
N GLU A 304 -14.57 -7.51 17.24
CA GLU A 304 -15.19 -8.39 16.24
C GLU A 304 -14.47 -8.36 14.89
N ARG A 305 -13.86 -7.23 14.54
CA ARG A 305 -13.08 -7.03 13.32
C ARG A 305 -11.62 -6.80 13.65
N VAL A 306 -10.74 -7.57 13.02
CA VAL A 306 -9.30 -7.53 13.29
C VAL A 306 -8.52 -7.40 11.99
N VAL A 307 -7.69 -6.37 11.91
CA VAL A 307 -6.74 -6.12 10.83
C VAL A 307 -5.38 -6.59 11.27
N VAL A 308 -4.73 -7.40 10.43
CA VAL A 308 -3.49 -8.08 10.79
C VAL A 308 -2.42 -7.78 9.76
N GLY A 309 -1.35 -7.12 10.21
CA GLY A 309 -0.17 -6.78 9.40
C GLY A 309 1.14 -7.39 9.94
N VAL A 310 1.06 -8.37 10.84
CA VAL A 310 2.24 -9.05 11.41
C VAL A 310 2.88 -10.00 10.41
N ASP A 311 4.21 -10.03 10.37
CA ASP A 311 4.98 -11.05 9.65
C ASP A 311 5.03 -12.38 10.40
N ASP A 312 4.84 -12.36 11.73
CA ASP A 312 4.90 -13.53 12.60
C ASP A 312 3.68 -14.44 12.41
N ILE A 313 3.92 -15.65 11.88
CA ILE A 313 2.89 -16.66 11.65
C ILE A 313 2.25 -17.14 12.97
N PRO A 314 3.02 -17.44 14.05
CA PRO A 314 2.45 -17.76 15.35
C PRO A 314 1.47 -16.72 15.91
N THR A 315 1.75 -15.41 15.78
CA THR A 315 0.81 -14.35 16.16
C THR A 315 -0.49 -14.45 15.34
N ARG A 316 -0.43 -14.74 14.04
CA ARG A 316 -1.65 -14.96 13.21
C ARG A 316 -2.46 -16.15 13.72
N TRP A 317 -1.81 -17.21 14.20
CA TRP A 317 -2.50 -18.36 14.81
C TRP A 317 -3.17 -18.00 16.13
N MET A 318 -2.49 -17.21 16.95
CA MET A 318 -3.04 -16.73 18.22
C MET A 318 -4.32 -15.92 17.98
N LEU A 319 -4.29 -14.97 17.05
CA LEU A 319 -5.47 -14.17 16.68
C LEU A 319 -6.62 -15.03 16.15
N ALA A 320 -6.30 -16.03 15.34
CA ALA A 320 -7.29 -16.98 14.85
C ALA A 320 -7.96 -17.80 15.98
N ARG A 321 -7.29 -18.03 17.12
CA ARG A 321 -7.90 -18.68 18.30
C ARG A 321 -8.88 -17.76 19.03
N GLY A 322 -8.65 -16.45 18.97
CA GLY A 322 -9.61 -15.44 19.45
C GLY A 322 -10.93 -15.46 18.67
N ASN A 323 -10.95 -16.12 17.51
CA ASN A 323 -12.15 -16.37 16.71
C ASN A 323 -12.97 -15.10 16.41
N PRO A 324 -12.33 -14.00 15.92
CA PRO A 324 -13.05 -12.79 15.60
C PRO A 324 -14.12 -13.04 14.51
N ALA A 325 -15.17 -12.22 14.50
CA ALA A 325 -16.22 -12.32 13.49
C ALA A 325 -15.63 -12.15 12.08
N TRP A 326 -14.70 -11.20 11.93
CA TRP A 326 -13.94 -10.96 10.72
C TRP A 326 -12.46 -10.70 11.02
N MET A 327 -11.57 -11.25 10.19
CA MET A 327 -10.14 -10.98 10.24
C MET A 327 -9.58 -10.82 8.83
N GLY A 328 -8.98 -9.66 8.56
CA GLY A 328 -8.24 -9.36 7.34
C GLY A 328 -6.74 -9.42 7.58
N VAL A 329 -6.02 -10.22 6.80
CA VAL A 329 -4.56 -10.38 6.89
C VAL A 329 -3.94 -9.88 5.60
N GLY A 330 -3.05 -8.89 5.70
CA GLY A 330 -2.22 -8.44 4.58
C GLY A 330 -0.78 -8.90 4.77
N ALA A 331 -0.14 -9.30 3.67
CA ALA A 331 1.26 -9.73 3.67
C ALA A 331 1.96 -9.33 2.38
N THR A 332 3.29 -9.32 2.41
CA THR A 332 4.12 -9.09 1.23
C THR A 332 5.20 -10.14 1.13
N SER A 333 5.56 -10.51 -0.09
CA SER A 333 6.72 -11.37 -0.37
C SER A 333 7.34 -10.94 -1.69
N HIS A 334 8.64 -10.63 -1.67
CA HIS A 334 9.36 -10.04 -2.81
C HIS A 334 8.62 -8.82 -3.39
N PHE A 335 8.32 -8.84 -4.69
CA PHE A 335 7.51 -7.85 -5.39
C PHE A 335 6.01 -8.18 -5.42
N SER A 336 5.54 -9.05 -4.54
CA SER A 336 4.14 -9.48 -4.52
C SER A 336 3.44 -9.10 -3.21
N ALA A 337 2.16 -8.82 -3.36
CA ALA A 337 1.25 -8.52 -2.27
C ALA A 337 0.23 -9.65 -2.14
N MET A 338 -0.24 -9.84 -0.91
CA MET A 338 -1.27 -10.80 -0.58
C MET A 338 -2.24 -10.16 0.41
N ALA A 339 -3.52 -10.46 0.25
CA ALA A 339 -4.54 -10.19 1.24
C ALA A 339 -5.41 -11.44 1.42
N SER A 340 -5.90 -11.66 2.63
CA SER A 340 -6.85 -12.73 2.90
C SER A 340 -7.86 -12.36 3.97
N VAL A 341 -9.06 -12.93 3.88
CA VAL A 341 -10.17 -12.71 4.79
C VAL A 341 -10.60 -14.02 5.45
N HIS A 342 -10.92 -13.94 6.75
CA HIS A 342 -11.31 -15.08 7.56
C HIS A 342 -12.49 -14.74 8.46
N TYR A 343 -13.38 -15.72 8.62
CA TYR A 343 -14.58 -15.61 9.47
C TYR A 343 -14.60 -16.73 10.51
N ALA A 344 -15.21 -16.48 11.67
CA ALA A 344 -15.26 -17.37 12.83
C ALA A 344 -15.56 -18.86 12.53
N HIS A 345 -16.50 -19.14 11.63
CA HIS A 345 -16.93 -20.52 11.33
C HIS A 345 -16.29 -21.13 10.08
N SER A 346 -15.13 -20.61 9.68
CA SER A 346 -14.52 -20.96 8.40
C SER A 346 -13.03 -21.25 8.52
N ALA A 347 -12.37 -21.55 7.40
CA ALA A 347 -10.93 -21.74 7.40
C ALA A 347 -10.22 -20.44 7.78
N CYS A 348 -9.43 -20.48 8.85
CA CYS A 348 -8.77 -19.32 9.44
C CYS A 348 -7.36 -19.10 8.87
N ALA A 349 -6.66 -18.05 9.31
CA ALA A 349 -5.28 -17.78 8.90
C ALA A 349 -4.32 -18.94 9.18
N ALA A 350 -4.50 -19.67 10.28
CA ALA A 350 -3.73 -20.88 10.57
C ALA A 350 -4.03 -22.07 9.63
N CYS A 351 -5.16 -22.08 8.92
CA CYS A 351 -5.39 -23.04 7.84
C CYS A 351 -4.63 -22.65 6.56
N LEU A 352 -4.49 -21.34 6.31
CA LEU A 352 -3.72 -20.82 5.19
C LEU A 352 -2.21 -21.04 5.39
N HIS A 353 -1.73 -20.84 6.61
CA HIS A 353 -0.34 -21.04 7.01
C HIS A 353 -0.26 -22.09 8.13
N PRO A 354 -0.41 -23.39 7.84
CA PRO A 354 -0.45 -24.44 8.86
C PRO A 354 0.92 -24.80 9.44
N LYS A 355 2.00 -24.23 8.89
CA LYS A 355 3.37 -24.43 9.32
C LYS A 355 3.97 -23.08 9.65
N ASP A 356 4.80 -23.07 10.68
CA ASP A 356 5.64 -21.93 10.96
C ASP A 356 6.78 -21.92 9.94
N GLU A 357 7.03 -20.76 9.36
CA GLU A 357 8.14 -20.51 8.46
C GLU A 357 9.00 -19.47 9.14
N VAL A 358 10.03 -19.93 9.87
CA VAL A 358 10.97 -19.04 10.54
C VAL A 358 11.73 -18.29 9.47
N VAL A 359 11.35 -17.04 9.24
CA VAL A 359 12.10 -16.12 8.38
C VAL A 359 13.18 -15.47 9.25
N GLU A 360 14.43 -15.88 9.06
CA GLU A 360 15.55 -15.22 9.74
C GLU A 360 15.83 -13.85 9.10
N GLY A 361 15.88 -12.82 9.95
CA GLY A 361 16.29 -11.48 9.58
C GLY A 361 15.18 -10.58 9.05
N ASP A 362 15.58 -9.61 8.24
CA ASP A 362 14.76 -8.49 7.85
C ASP A 362 13.91 -8.81 6.61
N THR A 363 12.57 -8.83 6.73
CA THR A 363 11.66 -8.95 5.57
C THR A 363 11.92 -7.84 4.54
N PRO A 364 12.38 -8.19 3.32
CA PRO A 364 12.61 -7.23 2.25
C PRO A 364 11.29 -6.82 1.60
N THR A 365 11.14 -5.54 1.24
CA THR A 365 9.92 -5.03 0.59
C THR A 365 10.13 -3.66 -0.04
N VAL A 366 9.12 -3.17 -0.75
CA VAL A 366 9.09 -1.84 -1.40
C VAL A 366 7.74 -1.15 -1.11
N ALA A 367 7.75 0.19 -1.14
CA ALA A 367 6.64 1.05 -0.73
C ALA A 367 5.27 0.62 -1.30
N PHE A 368 5.17 0.52 -2.63
CA PHE A 368 3.91 0.24 -3.31
C PHE A 368 3.40 -1.19 -3.07
N VAL A 369 4.28 -2.17 -2.82
CA VAL A 369 3.87 -3.56 -2.55
C VAL A 369 3.18 -3.67 -1.19
N SER A 370 3.80 -3.11 -0.15
CA SER A 370 3.18 -3.04 1.18
C SER A 370 1.91 -2.20 1.17
N PHE A 371 1.90 -1.12 0.38
CA PHE A 371 0.73 -0.28 0.20
C PHE A 371 -0.44 -1.05 -0.44
N PHE A 372 -0.19 -1.81 -1.51
CA PHE A 372 -1.21 -2.64 -2.16
C PHE A 372 -1.82 -3.66 -1.20
N ALA A 373 -1.00 -4.35 -0.41
CA ALA A 373 -1.49 -5.32 0.57
C ALA A 373 -2.43 -4.66 1.59
N GLY A 374 -2.03 -3.52 2.18
CA GLY A 374 -2.86 -2.78 3.13
C GLY A 374 -4.11 -2.17 2.51
N LEU A 375 -4.01 -1.68 1.27
CA LEU A 375 -5.14 -1.12 0.52
C LEU A 375 -6.19 -2.18 0.21
N GLN A 376 -5.78 -3.39 -0.20
CA GLN A 376 -6.71 -4.50 -0.41
C GLN A 376 -7.39 -4.93 0.90
N VAL A 377 -6.65 -5.02 2.01
CA VAL A 377 -7.24 -5.31 3.32
C VAL A 377 -8.25 -4.23 3.72
N ALA A 378 -7.99 -2.96 3.42
CA ALA A 378 -8.93 -1.87 3.69
C ALA A 378 -10.19 -1.96 2.80
N ALA A 379 -10.06 -2.37 1.54
CA ALA A 379 -11.21 -2.62 0.67
C ALA A 379 -12.03 -3.82 1.15
N ASP A 380 -11.39 -4.91 1.57
CA ASP A 380 -12.08 -6.08 2.11
C ASP A 380 -12.74 -5.78 3.46
N PHE A 381 -12.15 -4.92 4.28
CA PHE A 381 -12.78 -4.39 5.48
C PHE A 381 -14.04 -3.56 5.15
N MET A 382 -14.01 -2.72 4.10
CA MET A 382 -15.22 -2.00 3.67
C MET A 382 -16.33 -2.92 3.19
N ARG A 383 -15.98 -4.01 2.51
CA ARG A 383 -16.95 -5.02 2.09
C ARG A 383 -17.61 -5.67 3.31
N ASP A 384 -16.82 -6.02 4.33
CA ASP A 384 -17.35 -6.58 5.58
C ASP A 384 -18.24 -5.59 6.34
N VAL A 385 -17.77 -4.35 6.55
CA VAL A 385 -18.54 -3.32 7.27
C VAL A 385 -19.84 -2.97 6.55
N SER A 386 -19.86 -2.99 5.22
CA SER A 386 -21.07 -2.78 4.41
C SER A 386 -22.01 -3.98 4.32
N GLY A 387 -21.64 -5.12 4.90
CA GLY A 387 -22.38 -6.37 4.75
C GLY A 387 -22.38 -6.93 3.33
N TYR A 388 -21.45 -6.46 2.48
CA TYR A 388 -21.30 -6.94 1.11
C TYR A 388 -20.68 -8.34 1.13
N ASP A 389 -21.42 -9.33 0.62
CA ASP A 389 -21.00 -10.72 0.69
C ASP A 389 -19.68 -10.95 -0.07
N LEU A 390 -18.68 -11.40 0.67
CA LEU A 390 -17.40 -11.80 0.13
C LEU A 390 -17.55 -13.20 -0.44
N ASN A 391 -17.39 -13.34 -1.76
CA ASN A 391 -17.38 -14.65 -2.40
C ASN A 391 -16.36 -15.56 -1.69
N LEU A 392 -16.86 -16.56 -0.96
CA LEU A 392 -16.03 -17.47 -0.16
C LEU A 392 -15.07 -18.30 -1.04
N ALA A 393 -15.24 -18.27 -2.36
CA ALA A 393 -14.32 -18.85 -3.33
C ALA A 393 -13.00 -18.08 -3.51
N SER A 394 -12.94 -16.81 -3.10
CA SER A 394 -11.81 -15.89 -3.32
C SER A 394 -11.47 -15.18 -2.01
N ARG A 395 -11.02 -15.96 -1.03
CA ARG A 395 -10.71 -15.47 0.32
C ARG A 395 -9.24 -15.12 0.52
N GLN A 396 -8.40 -15.48 -0.45
CA GLN A 396 -7.02 -15.05 -0.52
C GLN A 396 -6.81 -14.55 -1.95
N ASN A 397 -6.22 -13.37 -2.07
CA ASN A 397 -5.74 -12.85 -3.34
C ASN A 397 -4.22 -12.69 -3.23
N TYR A 398 -3.52 -13.14 -4.26
CA TYR A 398 -2.08 -12.96 -4.43
C TYR A 398 -1.82 -12.32 -5.79
N TRP A 399 -1.02 -11.26 -5.83
CA TRP A 399 -0.70 -10.57 -7.07
C TRP A 399 0.66 -9.89 -7.00
N THR A 400 1.24 -9.62 -8.17
CA THR A 400 2.47 -8.83 -8.30
C THR A 400 2.09 -7.46 -8.84
N PRO A 401 2.24 -6.34 -8.09
CA PRO A 401 1.82 -5.02 -8.54
C PRO A 401 2.46 -4.51 -9.84
N PHE A 402 3.57 -5.10 -10.28
CA PHE A 402 4.12 -4.86 -11.62
C PHE A 402 3.21 -5.36 -12.74
N HIS A 403 2.50 -6.46 -12.52
CA HIS A 403 1.61 -7.13 -13.45
C HIS A 403 0.35 -7.61 -12.71
N PRO A 404 -0.45 -6.68 -12.18
CA PRO A 404 -1.56 -6.99 -11.28
C PRO A 404 -2.71 -7.73 -11.98
N GLN A 405 -2.73 -7.75 -13.32
CA GLN A 405 -3.66 -8.54 -14.13
C GLN A 405 -3.51 -10.06 -13.93
N ASN A 406 -2.37 -10.52 -13.38
CA ASN A 406 -2.12 -11.92 -13.07
C ASN A 406 -2.51 -12.26 -11.62
N GLU A 407 -3.65 -11.73 -11.16
CA GLU A 407 -4.20 -12.03 -9.85
C GLU A 407 -4.51 -13.53 -9.74
N MET A 408 -4.15 -14.11 -8.60
CA MET A 408 -4.39 -15.52 -8.27
C MET A 408 -5.35 -15.61 -7.08
N PRO A 409 -6.67 -15.42 -7.29
CA PRO A 409 -7.64 -15.62 -6.23
C PRO A 409 -7.69 -17.10 -5.86
N SER A 410 -7.77 -17.38 -4.56
CA SER A 410 -7.75 -18.74 -4.03
C SER A 410 -8.72 -18.91 -2.86
N LYS A 411 -9.15 -20.16 -2.67
CA LYS A 411 -9.88 -20.59 -1.49
C LYS A 411 -8.92 -20.91 -0.36
N VAL A 412 -9.28 -20.51 0.85
CA VAL A 412 -8.63 -21.02 2.05
C VAL A 412 -9.37 -22.30 2.47
N TYR A 413 -8.69 -23.44 2.40
CA TYR A 413 -9.26 -24.74 2.78
C TYR A 413 -8.98 -25.06 4.25
N PRO A 414 -9.94 -25.65 4.99
CA PRO A 414 -9.65 -26.15 6.31
C PRO A 414 -8.61 -27.29 6.24
N VAL A 415 -7.72 -27.35 7.22
CA VAL A 415 -6.69 -28.40 7.37
C VAL A 415 -6.92 -29.12 8.68
N ALA A 416 -6.96 -30.45 8.70
CA ALA A 416 -7.34 -31.23 9.89
C ALA A 416 -6.42 -31.00 11.10
N GLY A 417 -5.17 -30.62 10.86
CA GLY A 417 -4.16 -30.27 11.86
C GLY A 417 -3.98 -28.77 12.07
N CYS A 418 -5.02 -27.94 11.91
CA CYS A 418 -4.93 -26.50 12.07
C CYS A 418 -4.32 -26.11 13.44
N PRO A 419 -3.21 -25.36 13.49
CA PRO A 419 -2.55 -24.95 14.74
C PRO A 419 -3.44 -24.09 15.66
N ALA A 420 -4.40 -23.36 15.11
CA ALA A 420 -5.39 -22.61 15.89
C ALA A 420 -6.59 -23.45 16.33
N GLY A 421 -6.73 -24.69 15.84
CA GLY A 421 -7.86 -25.56 16.18
C GLY A 421 -9.22 -25.01 15.76
N CYS A 422 -9.29 -24.23 14.68
CA CYS A 422 -10.53 -23.55 14.28
C CYS A 422 -11.70 -24.52 13.99
N TYR A 423 -12.92 -24.01 14.09
CA TYR A 423 -14.15 -24.79 13.91
C TYR A 423 -14.18 -25.61 12.61
N ALA A 424 -13.83 -25.00 11.48
CA ALA A 424 -13.83 -25.68 10.18
C ALA A 424 -12.80 -26.83 10.10
N SER A 425 -11.66 -26.70 10.80
CA SER A 425 -10.68 -27.77 10.94
C SER A 425 -11.20 -28.92 11.80
N GLN A 426 -11.96 -28.63 12.85
CA GLN A 426 -12.53 -29.64 13.73
C GLN A 426 -13.57 -30.49 12.99
N ILE A 427 -14.45 -29.86 12.21
CA ILE A 427 -15.40 -30.57 11.33
C ILE A 427 -14.65 -31.48 10.36
N LYS A 428 -13.62 -30.96 9.68
CA LYS A 428 -12.85 -31.75 8.71
C LYS A 428 -12.13 -32.94 9.34
N ARG A 429 -11.76 -32.88 10.62
CA ARG A 429 -11.15 -34.01 11.34
C ARG A 429 -12.17 -35.10 11.70
N ALA A 430 -13.44 -34.71 11.88
CA ALA A 430 -14.53 -35.62 12.26
C ALA A 430 -15.16 -36.34 11.06
N ALA A 431 -15.06 -35.78 9.86
CA ALA A 431 -15.44 -36.39 8.59
C ALA A 431 -14.31 -37.29 8.06
#